data_AF-A0A916MIM6-F1
#
_entry.id   AF-A0A916MIM6-F1
#
_cell.length_a   1.000
_cell.length_b   1.000
_cell.length_c   1.000
_cell.angle_alpha   90.00
_cell.angle_beta   90.00
_cell.angle_gamma   90.00
#
_symmetry.space_group_name_H-M   'P 1'
#
loop_
_entity.id
_entity.type
_entity.pdbx_description
1 polymer ?
#
loop_
_entity_poly.entity_id
_entity_poly.type
_entity_poly.pdbx_seq_one_letter_code
_entity_poly.pdbx_strand_id
1 'polypeptide(L)'
;MRGLFFVAAAAAAGRSTRTLALLDRDISVAAQVLAQWGATVDPLPTSSDEESDWLAVLDGSRLLVEEKLKFDDPKALAARAAAFAAGEVHGSVLPLTHNNRISGIVRKAASQLSSTSRNTPHDLRILWFTGSGYDGEAKHFQFMATLYGSTRIFELDHSVMKQCYFFRNGDFFRFKEHLDGAVAAFINGNSVTVKLCLNPYSPNWEALRDSPYARHFKHGLIDPVADERAGEAYIADTDIDRRDEAAVLKYLETKYGLQRVMNMDMSLASAAVQVPNER
;
A
#
# COMPACT_ATOMS: atom_id res chain seq x y z
N MET A 1 -3.09 2.46 29.86
CA MET A 1 -2.32 3.55 29.21
C MET A 1 -0.84 3.37 29.49
N ARG A 2 -0.08 2.94 28.47
CA ARG A 2 1.36 3.13 28.25
C ARG A 2 1.69 2.32 26.99
N GLY A 3 1.62 2.96 25.83
CA GLY A 3 2.09 2.37 24.57
C GLY A 3 3.61 2.43 24.56
N LEU A 4 4.25 1.26 24.61
CA LEU A 4 5.68 1.12 24.35
C LEU A 4 5.88 1.11 22.83
N PHE A 5 6.49 2.17 22.30
CA PHE A 5 7.11 2.15 20.98
C PHE A 5 8.47 1.45 21.11
N PHE A 6 8.64 0.31 20.45
CA PHE A 6 9.94 -0.33 20.31
C PHE A 6 10.48 -0.12 18.89
N VAL A 7 11.60 0.59 18.80
CA VAL A 7 12.46 0.66 17.63
C VAL A 7 13.21 -0.67 17.54
N ALA A 8 13.00 -1.43 16.47
CA ALA A 8 13.82 -2.60 16.18
C ALA A 8 15.18 -2.12 15.63
N ALA A 9 16.12 -1.86 16.54
CA ALA A 9 17.53 -1.79 16.21
C ALA A 9 18.08 -3.22 16.13
N ALA A 10 18.27 -3.74 14.91
CA ALA A 10 19.04 -4.96 14.70
C ALA A 10 20.53 -4.65 14.88
N ALA A 11 21.07 -4.98 16.06
CA ALA A 11 22.50 -4.96 16.30
C ALA A 11 23.17 -6.22 15.72
N ALA A 12 24.25 -5.96 14.99
CA ALA A 12 25.22 -6.84 14.36
C ALA A 12 25.39 -8.26 14.93
N ALA A 13 25.21 -9.26 14.05
CA ALA A 13 26.00 -10.47 14.04
C ALA A 13 26.37 -10.77 12.57
N GLY A 14 27.68 -10.78 12.29
CA GLY A 14 28.26 -10.69 10.96
C GLY A 14 27.65 -11.62 9.89
N ARG A 15 26.87 -11.02 8.99
CA ARG A 15 26.69 -11.46 7.61
C ARG A 15 26.60 -10.22 6.74
N SER A 16 27.50 -10.13 5.76
CA SER A 16 27.66 -9.09 4.74
C SER A 16 26.42 -8.20 4.52
N THR A 17 26.39 -7.03 5.16
CA THR A 17 25.47 -5.94 4.83
C THR A 17 25.83 -5.44 3.44
N ARG A 18 25.13 -5.91 2.40
CA ARG A 18 25.17 -5.24 1.10
C ARG A 18 24.35 -3.97 1.23
N THR A 19 25.06 -2.86 1.41
CA THR A 19 24.55 -1.50 1.29
C THR A 19 23.74 -1.39 -0.01
N LEU A 20 22.45 -1.08 0.09
CA LEU A 20 21.66 -0.57 -1.04
C LEU A 20 22.34 0.74 -1.48
N ALA A 21 23.17 0.64 -2.51
CA ALA A 21 23.74 1.79 -3.20
C ALA A 21 22.58 2.64 -3.76
N LEU A 22 22.77 3.96 -3.80
CA LEU A 22 21.79 4.93 -4.27
C LEU A 22 21.03 4.41 -5.50
N LEU A 23 19.71 4.36 -5.38
CA LEU A 23 18.80 3.85 -6.41
C LEU A 23 18.97 4.65 -7.70
N ASP A 24 19.64 4.03 -8.66
CA ASP A 24 19.62 4.44 -10.05
C ASP A 24 18.18 4.30 -10.58
N ARG A 25 17.77 5.15 -11.54
CA ARG A 25 16.38 5.15 -12.06
C ARG A 25 16.00 3.87 -12.80
N ASP A 26 16.98 3.02 -13.09
CA ASP A 26 16.84 1.75 -13.82
C ASP A 26 16.73 0.51 -12.91
N ILE A 27 16.61 0.72 -11.59
CA ILE A 27 16.52 -0.37 -10.62
C ILE A 27 15.06 -0.65 -10.24
N SER A 28 14.60 -1.88 -10.52
CA SER A 28 13.31 -2.40 -10.01
C SER A 28 13.39 -2.64 -8.50
N VAL A 29 12.51 -1.99 -7.75
CA VAL A 29 12.41 -2.16 -6.30
C VAL A 29 11.76 -3.51 -5.99
N ALA A 30 10.71 -3.87 -6.75
CA ALA A 30 10.03 -5.15 -6.61
C ALA A 30 10.99 -6.32 -6.80
N ALA A 31 11.72 -6.35 -7.92
CA ALA A 31 12.63 -7.45 -8.23
C ALA A 31 13.76 -7.58 -7.20
N GLN A 32 14.32 -6.47 -6.73
CA GLN A 32 15.35 -6.50 -5.70
C GLN A 32 14.85 -7.08 -4.38
N VAL A 33 13.68 -6.64 -3.91
CA VAL A 33 13.11 -7.13 -2.64
C VAL A 33 12.76 -8.61 -2.76
N LEU A 34 12.13 -9.03 -3.86
CA LEU A 34 11.76 -10.43 -4.11
C LEU A 34 13.01 -11.33 -4.19
N ALA A 35 14.05 -10.90 -4.90
CA ALA A 35 15.32 -11.64 -4.97
C ALA A 35 16.01 -11.73 -3.61
N GLN A 36 15.94 -10.70 -2.77
CA GLN A 36 16.46 -10.74 -1.39
C GLN A 36 15.71 -11.75 -0.51
N TRP A 37 14.44 -12.03 -0.80
CA TRP A 37 13.68 -13.08 -0.14
C TRP A 37 13.99 -14.49 -0.68
N GLY A 38 14.83 -14.59 -1.70
CA GLY A 38 15.25 -15.85 -2.31
C GLY A 38 14.39 -16.26 -3.51
N ALA A 39 13.54 -15.38 -4.03
CA ALA A 39 12.78 -15.67 -5.24
C ALA A 39 13.68 -15.58 -6.49
N THR A 40 13.44 -16.44 -7.47
CA THR A 40 13.88 -16.18 -8.84
C THR A 40 12.91 -15.16 -9.44
N VAL A 41 13.43 -14.10 -10.06
CA VAL A 41 12.60 -13.04 -10.65
C VAL A 41 12.98 -12.87 -12.11
N ASP A 42 12.08 -13.26 -13.00
CA ASP A 42 12.28 -13.18 -14.44
C ASP A 42 11.49 -12.00 -15.01
N PRO A 43 12.12 -11.11 -15.82
CA PRO A 43 11.40 -10.08 -16.55
C PRO A 43 10.50 -10.73 -17.59
N LEU A 44 9.27 -10.23 -17.71
CA LEU A 44 8.39 -10.61 -18.80
C LEU A 44 8.61 -9.68 -20.01
N PRO A 45 8.60 -10.22 -21.24
CA PRO A 45 8.91 -9.44 -22.42
C PRO A 45 7.86 -8.35 -22.66
N THR A 46 8.30 -7.11 -22.87
CA THR A 46 7.38 -6.05 -23.29
C THR A 46 7.03 -6.25 -24.77
N SER A 47 5.82 -6.72 -25.06
CA SER A 47 5.30 -6.82 -26.42
C SER A 47 4.48 -5.58 -26.81
N SER A 48 3.75 -5.64 -27.93
CA SER A 48 2.75 -4.62 -28.28
C SER A 48 1.55 -4.62 -27.33
N ASP A 49 1.39 -5.66 -26.52
CA ASP A 49 0.32 -5.78 -25.54
C ASP A 49 0.74 -5.22 -24.17
N GLU A 50 -0.25 -4.77 -23.40
CA GLU A 50 -0.07 -4.36 -22.01
C GLU A 50 0.28 -5.59 -21.16
N GLU A 51 1.57 -5.86 -20.91
CA GLU A 51 2.05 -7.00 -20.12
C GLU A 51 2.51 -6.58 -18.71
N SER A 52 2.59 -7.58 -17.83
CA SER A 52 3.12 -7.47 -16.47
C SER A 52 4.64 -7.36 -16.50
N ASP A 53 5.25 -6.72 -15.51
CA ASP A 53 6.70 -6.55 -15.50
C ASP A 53 7.48 -7.82 -15.13
N TRP A 54 7.00 -8.60 -14.13
CA TRP A 54 7.79 -9.69 -13.55
C TRP A 54 6.98 -10.97 -13.31
N LEU A 55 7.65 -12.11 -13.47
CA LEU A 55 7.25 -13.39 -12.90
C LEU A 55 8.25 -13.78 -11.80
N ALA A 56 7.79 -13.81 -10.56
CA ALA A 56 8.60 -14.26 -9.43
C ALA A 56 8.22 -15.69 -9.02
N VAL A 57 9.22 -16.49 -8.63
CA VAL A 57 9.04 -17.85 -8.13
C VAL A 57 9.76 -18.03 -6.80
N LEU A 58 9.02 -18.38 -5.76
CA LEU A 58 9.51 -18.64 -4.41
C LEU A 58 8.85 -19.89 -3.85
N ASP A 59 9.66 -20.87 -3.43
CA ASP A 59 9.20 -22.16 -2.90
C ASP A 59 8.11 -22.84 -3.77
N GLY A 60 8.26 -22.74 -5.10
CA GLY A 60 7.32 -23.29 -6.09
C GLY A 60 6.07 -22.45 -6.35
N SER A 61 5.84 -21.36 -5.61
CA SER A 61 4.73 -20.44 -5.84
C SER A 61 5.10 -19.36 -6.85
N ARG A 62 4.29 -19.21 -7.89
CA ARG A 62 4.47 -18.28 -9.02
C ARG A 62 3.60 -17.04 -8.85
N LEU A 63 4.25 -15.90 -8.79
CA LEU A 63 3.63 -14.59 -8.57
C LEU A 63 3.85 -13.70 -9.79
N LEU A 64 2.76 -13.31 -10.45
CA LEU A 64 2.79 -12.22 -11.41
C LEU A 64 2.79 -10.89 -10.67
N VAL A 65 3.74 -10.02 -11.03
CA VAL A 65 3.92 -8.71 -10.42
C VAL A 65 3.91 -7.66 -11.50
N GLU A 66 3.01 -6.70 -11.34
CA GLU A 66 3.06 -5.44 -12.08
C GLU A 66 3.62 -4.35 -11.17
N GLU A 67 4.71 -3.71 -11.56
CA GLU A 67 5.41 -2.70 -10.77
C GLU A 67 5.04 -1.28 -11.22
N LYS A 68 4.75 -0.41 -10.24
CA LYS A 68 4.44 1.00 -10.46
C LYS A 68 5.26 1.85 -9.50
N LEU A 69 6.23 2.57 -10.05
CA LEU A 69 7.04 3.55 -9.32
C LEU A 69 6.44 4.95 -9.47
N LYS A 70 6.22 5.65 -8.35
CA LYS A 70 5.69 7.01 -8.34
C LYS A 70 6.64 8.01 -7.70
N PHE A 71 7.31 8.77 -8.56
CA PHE A 71 8.12 9.93 -8.19
C PHE A 71 7.27 11.11 -7.72
N ASP A 72 7.91 12.06 -7.03
CA ASP A 72 7.29 13.32 -6.67
C ASP A 72 6.85 14.12 -7.89
N ASP A 73 5.79 14.92 -7.69
CA ASP A 73 5.39 15.89 -8.70
C ASP A 73 6.54 16.89 -8.88
N PRO A 74 7.07 17.07 -10.10
CA PRO A 74 8.11 18.07 -10.36
C PRO A 74 7.74 19.47 -9.85
N LYS A 75 6.45 19.83 -9.85
CA LYS A 75 5.98 21.10 -9.29
C LYS A 75 6.13 21.16 -7.77
N ALA A 76 5.83 20.08 -7.07
CA ALA A 76 6.00 19.99 -5.62
C ALA A 76 7.49 20.04 -5.24
N LEU A 77 8.34 19.36 -6.00
CA LEU A 77 9.80 19.44 -5.83
C LEU A 77 10.33 20.86 -6.04
N ALA A 78 9.87 21.55 -7.08
CA ALA A 78 10.28 22.93 -7.37
C ALA A 78 9.82 23.90 -6.27
N ALA A 79 8.58 23.77 -5.79
CA ALA A 79 8.06 24.58 -4.68
C ALA A 79 8.86 24.38 -3.38
N ARG A 80 9.20 23.12 -3.07
CA ARG A 80 10.04 22.78 -1.93
C ARG A 80 11.45 23.35 -2.07
N ALA A 81 12.06 23.22 -3.25
CA ALA A 81 13.39 23.78 -3.51
C ALA A 81 13.40 25.31 -3.36
N ALA A 82 12.34 26.00 -3.80
CA ALA A 82 12.20 27.44 -3.64
C ALA A 82 12.09 27.86 -2.16
N ALA A 83 11.27 27.14 -1.37
CA ALA A 83 11.15 27.39 0.07
C ALA A 83 12.51 27.22 0.78
N PHE A 84 13.25 26.16 0.45
CA PHE A 84 14.58 25.92 1.01
C PHE A 84 15.60 27.00 0.62
N ALA A 85 15.59 27.44 -0.64
CA ALA A 85 16.44 28.54 -1.10
C ALA A 85 16.14 29.87 -0.38
N ALA A 86 14.91 30.08 0.08
CA ALA A 86 14.49 31.24 0.87
C ALA A 86 14.76 31.08 2.39
N GLY A 87 15.26 29.92 2.85
CA GLY A 87 15.42 29.63 4.28
C GLY A 87 14.09 29.37 5.00
N GLU A 88 13.03 29.08 4.26
CA GLU A 88 11.68 28.85 4.78
C GLU A 88 11.42 27.37 5.07
N VAL A 89 10.44 27.11 5.94
CA VAL A 89 9.92 25.76 6.20
C VAL A 89 8.97 25.38 5.08
N HIS A 90 9.20 24.23 4.45
CA HIS A 90 8.23 23.66 3.52
C HIS A 90 7.29 22.72 4.28
N GLY A 91 6.00 23.06 4.34
CA GLY A 91 4.95 22.22 4.92
C GLY A 91 4.03 21.64 3.86
N SER A 92 3.58 20.41 4.04
CA SER A 92 2.50 19.81 3.24
C SER A 92 1.49 19.08 4.14
N VAL A 93 0.22 19.09 3.72
CA VAL A 93 -0.84 18.29 4.32
C VAL A 93 -1.51 17.50 3.21
N LEU A 94 -1.44 16.18 3.29
CA LEU A 94 -1.99 15.28 2.28
C LEU A 94 -3.14 14.46 2.87
N PRO A 95 -4.37 14.58 2.33
CA PRO A 95 -5.49 13.73 2.72
C PRO A 95 -5.18 12.26 2.44
N LEU A 96 -5.37 11.38 3.41
CA LEU A 96 -5.17 9.94 3.28
C LEU A 96 -6.49 9.25 2.89
N THR A 97 -7.04 9.69 1.77
CA THR A 97 -8.31 9.21 1.22
C THR A 97 -8.13 8.63 -0.18
N HIS A 98 -9.22 8.14 -0.74
CA HIS A 98 -9.27 7.65 -2.12
C HIS A 98 -8.72 8.68 -3.11
N ASN A 99 -7.86 8.23 -4.02
CA ASN A 99 -7.26 9.08 -5.04
C ASN A 99 -7.50 8.53 -6.44
N ASN A 100 -8.21 9.31 -7.28
CA ASN A 100 -8.56 8.90 -8.65
C ASN A 100 -7.34 8.66 -9.56
N ARG A 101 -6.22 9.38 -9.34
CA ARG A 101 -5.00 9.15 -10.10
C ARG A 101 -4.36 7.81 -9.73
N ILE A 102 -4.37 7.48 -8.44
CA ILE A 102 -3.93 6.18 -7.96
C ILE A 102 -4.85 5.08 -8.50
N SER A 103 -6.16 5.27 -8.44
CA SER A 103 -7.11 4.29 -9.00
C SER A 103 -6.94 4.07 -10.51
N GLY A 104 -6.55 5.12 -11.26
CA GLY A 104 -6.13 4.98 -12.65
C GLY A 104 -4.90 4.08 -12.82
N ILE A 105 -3.93 4.15 -11.91
CA ILE A 105 -2.76 3.27 -11.89
C ILE A 105 -3.18 1.82 -11.60
N VAL A 106 -4.02 1.61 -10.58
CA VAL A 106 -4.52 0.28 -10.22
C VAL A 106 -5.29 -0.35 -11.38
N ARG A 107 -6.15 0.43 -12.05
CA ARG A 107 -6.89 -0.03 -13.24
C ARG A 107 -5.95 -0.50 -14.34
N LYS A 108 -4.92 0.28 -14.66
CA LYS A 108 -3.97 -0.08 -15.71
C LYS A 108 -3.18 -1.34 -15.33
N ALA A 109 -2.74 -1.42 -14.07
CA ALA A 109 -2.04 -2.61 -13.59
C ALA A 109 -2.91 -3.87 -13.64
N ALA A 110 -4.19 -3.77 -13.25
CA ALA A 110 -5.14 -4.87 -13.35
C ALA A 110 -5.36 -5.33 -14.81
N SER A 111 -5.37 -4.40 -15.77
CA SER A 111 -5.41 -4.69 -17.21
C SER A 111 -4.18 -5.50 -17.64
N GLN A 112 -2.98 -5.02 -17.28
CA GLN A 112 -1.71 -5.67 -17.58
C GLN A 112 -1.61 -7.09 -17.00
N LEU A 113 -1.93 -7.24 -15.72
CA LEU A 113 -1.97 -8.54 -15.04
C LEU A 113 -2.95 -9.50 -15.73
N SER A 114 -4.13 -9.01 -16.11
CA SER A 114 -5.15 -9.82 -16.80
C SER A 114 -4.73 -10.25 -18.19
N SER A 115 -4.01 -9.41 -18.91
CA SER A 115 -3.47 -9.73 -20.24
C SER A 115 -2.43 -10.84 -20.13
N THR A 116 -1.42 -10.65 -19.27
CA THR A 116 -0.35 -11.63 -19.03
C THR A 116 -0.88 -12.97 -18.51
N SER A 117 -1.93 -12.94 -17.68
CA SER A 117 -2.55 -14.13 -17.10
C SER A 117 -3.05 -15.14 -18.13
N ARG A 118 -3.35 -14.71 -19.37
CA ARG A 118 -3.87 -15.58 -20.42
C ARG A 118 -2.84 -16.58 -20.93
N ASN A 119 -1.57 -16.18 -20.94
CA ASN A 119 -0.50 -16.90 -21.61
C ASN A 119 0.64 -17.30 -20.67
N THR A 120 0.66 -16.76 -19.45
CA THR A 120 1.72 -17.01 -18.48
C THR A 120 1.18 -17.85 -17.32
N PRO A 121 1.65 -19.09 -17.13
CA PRO A 121 1.26 -19.90 -15.98
C PRO A 121 1.69 -19.26 -14.65
N HIS A 122 0.75 -19.05 -13.75
CA HIS A 122 0.96 -18.39 -12.46
C HIS A 122 -0.05 -18.89 -11.42
N ASP A 123 0.19 -18.57 -10.15
CA ASP A 123 -0.71 -18.93 -9.05
C ASP A 123 -1.38 -17.69 -8.43
N LEU A 124 -0.66 -16.57 -8.40
CA LEU A 124 -1.08 -15.33 -7.73
C LEU A 124 -0.72 -14.10 -8.57
N ARG A 125 -1.46 -13.01 -8.40
CA ARG A 125 -1.27 -11.73 -9.11
C ARG A 125 -1.32 -10.57 -8.14
N ILE A 126 -0.29 -9.73 -8.16
CA ILE A 126 -0.23 -8.52 -7.35
C ILE A 126 0.20 -7.30 -8.13
N LEU A 127 -0.26 -6.13 -7.68
CA LEU A 127 0.33 -4.85 -8.01
C LEU A 127 1.39 -4.49 -6.96
N TRP A 128 2.60 -4.15 -7.38
CA TRP A 128 3.64 -3.56 -6.54
C TRP A 128 3.71 -2.06 -6.76
N PHE A 129 3.27 -1.26 -5.79
CA PHE A 129 3.34 0.19 -5.85
C PHE A 129 4.45 0.71 -4.94
N THR A 130 5.40 1.46 -5.49
CA THR A 130 6.46 2.12 -4.70
C THR A 130 6.30 3.63 -4.75
N GLY A 131 6.03 4.23 -3.59
CA GLY A 131 6.14 5.67 -3.36
C GLY A 131 7.60 6.06 -3.15
N SER A 132 8.08 7.04 -3.89
CA SER A 132 9.43 7.59 -3.73
C SER A 132 9.38 9.10 -3.49
N GLY A 133 10.43 9.62 -2.88
CA GLY A 133 10.60 11.05 -2.65
C GLY A 133 9.93 11.53 -1.36
N TYR A 134 9.75 12.84 -1.25
CA TYR A 134 9.25 13.54 -0.07
C TYR A 134 7.88 13.04 0.38
N ASP A 135 6.97 12.85 -0.58
CA ASP A 135 5.60 12.40 -0.30
C ASP A 135 5.46 10.87 -0.43
N GLY A 136 6.57 10.13 -0.45
CA GLY A 136 6.56 8.67 -0.66
C GLY A 136 5.69 7.92 0.35
N GLU A 137 5.81 8.27 1.63
CA GLU A 137 5.01 7.69 2.71
C GLU A 137 3.53 8.08 2.60
N ALA A 138 3.22 9.35 2.29
CA ALA A 138 1.84 9.79 2.08
C ALA A 138 1.16 9.02 0.94
N LYS A 139 1.88 8.84 -0.19
CA LYS A 139 1.40 8.06 -1.34
C LYS A 139 1.19 6.59 -0.98
N HIS A 140 2.05 6.01 -0.15
CA HIS A 140 1.88 4.67 0.39
C HIS A 140 0.55 4.53 1.15
N PHE A 141 0.24 5.47 2.06
CA PHE A 141 -1.04 5.46 2.78
C PHE A 141 -2.25 5.75 1.89
N GLN A 142 -2.15 6.72 0.97
CA GLN A 142 -3.22 7.00 -0.02
C GLN A 142 -3.48 5.79 -0.93
N PHE A 143 -2.43 5.06 -1.31
CA PHE A 143 -2.56 3.83 -2.09
C PHE A 143 -3.38 2.79 -1.35
N MET A 144 -3.06 2.49 -0.10
CA MET A 144 -3.87 1.59 0.74
C MET A 144 -5.31 2.09 0.91
N ALA A 145 -5.50 3.38 1.17
CA ALA A 145 -6.84 3.96 1.30
C ALA A 145 -7.67 3.85 0.03
N THR A 146 -7.03 3.93 -1.14
CA THR A 146 -7.63 3.78 -2.47
C THR A 146 -7.97 2.31 -2.76
N LEU A 147 -7.06 1.38 -2.47
CA LEU A 147 -7.31 -0.05 -2.63
C LEU A 147 -8.54 -0.50 -1.83
N TYR A 148 -8.60 -0.06 -0.58
CA TYR A 148 -9.63 -0.50 0.35
C TYR A 148 -10.87 0.41 0.40
N GLY A 149 -10.88 1.58 -0.25
CA GLY A 149 -11.98 2.55 -0.09
C GLY A 149 -12.20 2.91 1.38
N SER A 150 -11.12 3.10 2.13
CA SER A 150 -11.16 3.02 3.58
C SER A 150 -11.33 4.38 4.27
N THR A 151 -11.84 4.39 5.50
CA THR A 151 -11.90 5.56 6.39
C THR A 151 -11.69 5.14 7.84
N ARG A 152 -11.62 6.08 8.79
CA ARG A 152 -11.67 5.76 10.23
C ARG A 152 -13.09 5.91 10.74
N ILE A 153 -13.53 5.01 11.60
CA ILE A 153 -14.80 5.12 12.31
C ILE A 153 -14.48 5.31 13.78
N PHE A 154 -15.10 6.31 14.38
CA PHE A 154 -15.04 6.56 15.81
C PHE A 154 -16.44 6.72 16.38
N GLU A 155 -16.62 6.27 17.61
CA GLU A 155 -17.86 6.44 18.38
C GLU A 155 -17.72 7.68 19.27
N LEU A 156 -18.72 8.55 19.31
CA LEU A 156 -18.61 9.76 20.14
C LEU A 156 -18.54 9.45 21.64
N ASP A 157 -19.15 8.34 22.05
CA ASP A 157 -19.22 7.93 23.46
C ASP A 157 -18.08 6.97 23.87
N HIS A 158 -17.26 6.53 22.91
CA HIS A 158 -16.10 5.67 23.15
C HIS A 158 -14.85 6.18 22.43
N SER A 159 -13.74 6.32 23.14
CA SER A 159 -12.48 6.87 22.60
C SER A 159 -11.71 5.93 21.66
N VAL A 160 -12.40 4.99 21.01
CA VAL A 160 -11.81 4.00 20.11
C VAL A 160 -12.08 4.40 18.67
N MET A 161 -10.99 4.54 17.90
CA MET A 161 -11.04 4.80 16.48
C MET A 161 -10.49 3.59 15.73
N LYS A 162 -11.31 2.96 14.89
CA LYS A 162 -10.92 1.77 14.12
C LYS A 162 -10.87 2.06 12.63
N GLN A 163 -10.06 1.28 11.93
CA GLN A 163 -10.08 1.26 10.47
C GLN A 163 -11.42 0.69 10.01
N CYS A 164 -12.09 1.32 9.04
CA CYS A 164 -13.15 0.68 8.28
C CYS A 164 -12.70 0.45 6.85
N TYR A 165 -12.67 -0.81 6.45
CA TYR A 165 -12.40 -1.22 5.09
C TYR A 165 -13.70 -1.18 4.28
N PHE A 166 -13.57 -0.84 3.00
CA PHE A 166 -14.64 -0.79 2.00
C PHE A 166 -15.79 0.14 2.35
N PHE A 167 -15.59 1.14 3.21
CA PHE A 167 -16.61 2.15 3.52
C PHE A 167 -17.07 2.88 2.25
N ARG A 168 -16.11 3.20 1.38
CA ARG A 168 -16.29 3.76 0.03
C ARG A 168 -15.95 2.71 -1.03
N ASN A 169 -16.12 3.09 -2.29
CA ASN A 169 -15.63 2.28 -3.41
C ASN A 169 -14.11 2.08 -3.30
N GLY A 170 -13.68 0.83 -3.11
CA GLY A 170 -12.27 0.42 -3.12
C GLY A 170 -11.92 -0.32 -4.40
N ASP A 171 -10.70 -0.11 -4.89
CA ASP A 171 -10.24 -0.76 -6.11
C ASP A 171 -10.12 -2.29 -5.99
N PHE A 172 -9.88 -2.81 -4.78
CA PHE A 172 -9.89 -4.26 -4.55
C PHE A 172 -11.24 -4.91 -4.81
N PHE A 173 -12.34 -4.25 -4.46
CA PHE A 173 -13.68 -4.73 -4.83
C PHE A 173 -13.90 -4.65 -6.35
N ARG A 174 -13.47 -3.54 -6.97
CA ARG A 174 -13.64 -3.29 -8.40
C ARG A 174 -12.86 -4.27 -9.28
N PHE A 175 -11.65 -4.63 -8.88
CA PHE A 175 -10.72 -5.47 -9.65
C PHE A 175 -10.48 -6.83 -9.00
N LYS A 176 -11.46 -7.34 -8.24
CA LYS A 176 -11.37 -8.59 -7.48
C LYS A 176 -10.99 -9.82 -8.31
N GLU A 177 -11.41 -9.88 -9.58
CA GLU A 177 -11.07 -10.97 -10.50
C GLU A 177 -9.64 -10.87 -11.07
N HIS A 178 -8.96 -9.74 -10.84
CA HIS A 178 -7.71 -9.39 -11.49
C HIS A 178 -6.55 -9.13 -10.52
N LEU A 179 -6.86 -8.86 -9.24
CA LEU A 179 -5.89 -8.54 -8.19
C LEU A 179 -6.12 -9.39 -6.96
N ASP A 180 -5.17 -10.25 -6.62
CA ASP A 180 -5.24 -11.08 -5.42
C ASP A 180 -4.73 -10.30 -4.19
N GLY A 181 -3.90 -9.30 -4.43
CA GLY A 181 -3.47 -8.32 -3.44
C GLY A 181 -2.62 -7.23 -4.07
N ALA A 182 -1.96 -6.44 -3.23
CA ALA A 182 -1.01 -5.43 -3.66
C ALA A 182 0.07 -5.21 -2.61
N VAL A 183 1.28 -4.90 -3.05
CA VAL A 183 2.34 -4.41 -2.17
C VAL A 183 2.34 -2.89 -2.20
N ALA A 184 2.14 -2.28 -1.04
CA ALA A 184 2.33 -0.86 -0.82
C ALA A 184 3.75 -0.67 -0.26
N ALA A 185 4.63 -0.04 -1.03
CA ALA A 185 6.01 0.21 -0.65
C ALA A 185 6.33 1.70 -0.63
N PHE A 186 7.28 2.11 0.20
CA PHE A 186 7.94 3.42 0.05
C PHE A 186 9.40 3.36 0.44
N ILE A 187 10.20 4.23 -0.19
CA ILE A 187 11.63 4.36 0.06
C ILE A 187 11.87 5.45 1.10
N ASN A 188 12.61 5.12 2.16
CA ASN A 188 13.09 6.06 3.16
C ASN A 188 14.61 5.92 3.32
N GLY A 189 15.36 6.88 2.75
CA GLY A 189 16.81 6.80 2.66
C GLY A 189 17.24 5.52 1.92
N ASN A 190 18.03 4.68 2.59
CA ASN A 190 18.54 3.42 2.03
C ASN A 190 17.68 2.21 2.41
N SER A 191 16.47 2.44 2.95
CA SER A 191 15.54 1.39 3.36
C SER A 191 14.25 1.46 2.56
N VAL A 192 13.61 0.30 2.39
CA VAL A 192 12.28 0.19 1.80
C VAL A 192 11.33 -0.39 2.85
N THR A 193 10.23 0.32 3.09
CA THR A 193 9.13 -0.20 3.89
C THR A 193 8.12 -0.82 2.94
N VAL A 194 7.68 -2.05 3.22
CA VAL A 194 6.71 -2.78 2.39
C VAL A 194 5.55 -3.29 3.25
N LYS A 195 4.34 -3.22 2.70
CA LYS A 195 3.14 -3.84 3.26
C LYS A 195 2.41 -4.63 2.19
N LEU A 196 2.03 -5.87 2.51
CA LEU A 196 1.20 -6.71 1.65
C LEU A 196 -0.25 -6.51 2.04
N CYS A 197 -1.02 -5.92 1.13
CA CYS A 197 -2.46 -5.68 1.27
C CYS A 197 -3.20 -6.83 0.59
N LEU A 198 -3.92 -7.64 1.37
CA LEU A 198 -4.74 -8.72 0.82
C LEU A 198 -6.07 -8.17 0.29
N ASN A 199 -6.52 -8.71 -0.85
CA ASN A 199 -7.84 -8.42 -1.39
C ASN A 199 -8.85 -9.51 -0.97
N PRO A 200 -9.66 -9.32 0.08
CA PRO A 200 -10.60 -10.35 0.55
C PRO A 200 -11.71 -10.68 -0.46
N TYR A 201 -11.87 -9.90 -1.53
CA TYR A 201 -12.82 -10.20 -2.60
C TYR A 201 -12.24 -11.05 -3.73
N SER A 202 -10.91 -11.22 -3.81
CA SER A 202 -10.30 -12.13 -4.79
C SER A 202 -10.58 -13.58 -4.42
N PRO A 203 -10.85 -14.47 -5.38
CA PRO A 203 -10.97 -15.91 -5.10
C PRO A 203 -9.69 -16.55 -4.53
N ASN A 204 -8.53 -15.91 -4.71
CA ASN A 204 -7.22 -16.43 -4.30
C ASN A 204 -6.64 -15.73 -3.07
N TRP A 205 -7.43 -14.94 -2.34
CA TRP A 205 -6.91 -14.13 -1.22
C TRP A 205 -6.29 -14.98 -0.10
N GLU A 206 -6.91 -16.12 0.22
CA GLU A 206 -6.36 -17.06 1.21
C GLU A 206 -5.09 -17.73 0.70
N ALA A 207 -5.04 -18.07 -0.59
CA ALA A 207 -3.84 -18.61 -1.21
C ALA A 207 -2.68 -17.60 -1.15
N LEU A 208 -2.95 -16.30 -1.34
CA LEU A 208 -1.94 -15.26 -1.15
C LEU A 208 -1.54 -15.13 0.32
N ARG A 209 -2.48 -15.12 1.26
CA ARG A 209 -2.24 -15.08 2.72
C ARG A 209 -1.31 -16.19 3.18
N ASP A 210 -1.53 -17.40 2.67
CA ASP A 210 -0.84 -18.61 3.12
C ASP A 210 0.42 -18.91 2.28
N SER A 211 0.67 -18.09 1.25
CA SER A 211 1.80 -18.23 0.32
C SER A 211 3.17 -18.04 1.00
N PRO A 212 4.25 -18.56 0.39
CA PRO A 212 5.62 -18.28 0.82
C PRO A 212 5.93 -16.77 0.90
N TYR A 213 5.39 -15.98 -0.03
CA TYR A 213 5.59 -14.52 -0.07
C TYR A 213 5.05 -13.83 1.19
N ALA A 214 3.83 -14.14 1.62
CA ALA A 214 3.19 -13.50 2.77
C ALA A 214 3.98 -13.69 4.08
N ARG A 215 4.74 -14.78 4.21
CA ARG A 215 5.57 -15.06 5.42
C ARG A 215 6.67 -14.03 5.65
N HIS A 216 7.09 -13.32 4.61
CA HIS A 216 8.07 -12.23 4.71
C HIS A 216 7.45 -10.93 5.28
N PHE A 217 6.12 -10.83 5.36
CA PHE A 217 5.40 -9.64 5.82
C PHE A 217 4.90 -9.75 7.27
N LYS A 218 5.72 -10.27 8.20
CA LYS A 218 5.31 -10.53 9.60
C LYS A 218 4.58 -9.38 10.32
N HIS A 219 4.99 -8.13 10.04
CA HIS A 219 4.37 -6.92 10.59
C HIS A 219 3.76 -6.01 9.51
N GLY A 220 3.80 -6.47 8.25
CA GLY A 220 3.37 -5.71 7.08
C GLY A 220 2.20 -6.34 6.33
N LEU A 221 1.67 -7.47 6.80
CA LEU A 221 0.50 -8.11 6.21
C LEU A 221 -0.77 -7.41 6.71
N ILE A 222 -1.57 -6.91 5.77
CA ILE A 222 -2.86 -6.29 6.03
C ILE A 222 -3.94 -7.25 5.52
N ASP A 223 -4.67 -7.85 6.46
CA ASP A 223 -5.74 -8.81 6.22
C ASP A 223 -7.03 -8.27 6.85
N PRO A 224 -7.92 -7.62 6.06
CA PRO A 224 -9.15 -7.03 6.59
C PRO A 224 -10.01 -8.04 7.35
N VAL A 225 -10.06 -9.30 6.91
CA VAL A 225 -10.89 -10.35 7.50
C VAL A 225 -10.31 -10.77 8.85
N ALA A 226 -8.99 -10.90 8.95
CA ALA A 226 -8.33 -11.16 10.22
C ALA A 226 -8.48 -9.98 11.19
N ASP A 227 -8.33 -8.75 10.72
CA ASP A 227 -8.48 -7.53 11.52
C ASP A 227 -9.91 -7.40 12.08
N GLU A 228 -10.93 -7.65 11.24
CA GLU A 228 -12.33 -7.64 11.65
C GLU A 228 -12.62 -8.71 12.70
N ARG A 229 -12.15 -9.94 12.48
CA ARG A 229 -12.32 -11.06 13.42
C ARG A 229 -11.64 -10.80 14.76
N ALA A 230 -10.51 -10.09 14.76
CA ALA A 230 -9.80 -9.66 15.97
C ALA A 230 -10.51 -8.48 16.68
N GLY A 231 -11.51 -7.86 16.05
CA GLY A 231 -12.19 -6.67 16.57
C GLY A 231 -11.39 -5.39 16.39
N GLU A 232 -10.34 -5.38 15.56
CA GLU A 232 -9.44 -4.24 15.33
C GLU A 232 -9.88 -3.35 14.16
N ALA A 233 -10.76 -3.87 13.30
CA ALA A 233 -11.32 -3.14 12.17
C ALA A 233 -12.80 -3.43 11.97
N TYR A 234 -13.43 -2.59 11.16
CA TYR A 234 -14.74 -2.81 10.59
C TYR A 234 -14.61 -3.10 9.10
N ILE A 235 -15.48 -3.95 8.58
CA ILE A 235 -15.74 -4.12 7.15
C ILE A 235 -17.17 -3.65 6.87
N ALA A 236 -17.31 -2.80 5.86
CA ALA A 236 -18.61 -2.49 5.29
C ALA A 236 -18.85 -3.41 4.08
N ASP A 237 -19.35 -4.61 4.31
CA ASP A 237 -19.67 -5.70 3.37
C ASP A 237 -21.18 -5.67 3.06
N THR A 238 -21.57 -4.67 2.29
CA THR A 238 -22.96 -4.38 1.96
C THR A 238 -23.10 -3.94 0.50
N ASP A 239 -24.30 -4.14 -0.06
CA ASP A 239 -24.67 -3.68 -1.41
C ASP A 239 -25.20 -2.24 -1.42
N ILE A 240 -25.20 -1.55 -0.27
CA ILE A 240 -25.56 -0.14 -0.16
C ILE A 240 -24.68 0.70 -1.10
N ASP A 241 -25.28 1.66 -1.80
CA ASP A 241 -24.55 2.63 -2.61
C ASP A 241 -23.55 3.39 -1.71
N ARG A 242 -22.27 3.21 -2.00
CA ARG A 242 -21.15 3.79 -1.24
C ARG A 242 -21.08 5.32 -1.28
N ARG A 243 -21.89 5.97 -2.12
CA ARG A 243 -22.08 7.43 -2.11
C ARG A 243 -23.00 7.89 -0.99
N ASP A 244 -23.84 7.00 -0.46
CA ASP A 244 -24.67 7.24 0.71
C ASP A 244 -23.91 6.84 1.98
N GLU A 245 -22.95 7.69 2.38
CA GLU A 245 -22.14 7.46 3.58
C GLU A 245 -22.99 7.29 4.84
N ALA A 246 -24.14 7.97 4.93
CA ALA A 246 -25.05 7.85 6.07
C ALA A 246 -25.69 6.46 6.15
N ALA A 247 -26.12 5.89 5.01
CA ALA A 247 -26.62 4.53 4.97
C ALA A 247 -25.53 3.50 5.32
N VAL A 248 -24.29 3.70 4.85
CA VAL A 248 -23.16 2.83 5.22
C VAL A 248 -22.85 2.93 6.71
N LEU A 249 -22.85 4.13 7.31
CA LEU A 249 -22.66 4.29 8.77
C LEU A 249 -23.76 3.55 9.55
N LYS A 250 -25.02 3.69 9.15
CA LYS A 250 -26.14 2.99 9.80
C LYS A 250 -26.03 1.47 9.70
N TYR A 251 -25.51 0.97 8.57
CA TYR A 251 -25.18 -0.44 8.42
C TYR A 251 -24.11 -0.88 9.44
N LEU A 252 -23.05 -0.09 9.62
CA LEU A 252 -22.01 -0.38 10.61
C LEU A 252 -22.54 -0.33 12.05
N GLU A 253 -23.36 0.66 12.39
CA GLU A 253 -24.05 0.73 13.70
C GLU A 253 -24.84 -0.54 13.97
N THR A 254 -25.58 -1.02 12.97
CA THR A 254 -26.38 -2.24 13.10
C THR A 254 -25.52 -3.49 13.20
N LYS A 255 -24.50 -3.64 12.33
CA LYS A 255 -23.65 -4.84 12.26
C LYS A 255 -22.82 -5.04 13.53
N TYR A 256 -22.25 -3.95 14.07
CA TYR A 256 -21.33 -4.03 15.20
C TYR A 256 -21.91 -3.51 16.53
N GLY A 257 -23.18 -3.08 16.55
CA GLY A 257 -23.82 -2.55 17.75
C GLY A 257 -23.26 -1.20 18.20
N LEU A 258 -22.77 -0.39 17.27
CA LEU A 258 -22.13 0.89 17.56
C LEU A 258 -23.18 1.96 17.83
N GLN A 259 -22.79 3.00 18.57
CA GLN A 259 -23.67 4.14 18.86
C GLN A 259 -23.01 5.46 18.50
N ARG A 260 -23.76 6.32 17.79
CA ARG A 260 -23.35 7.70 17.46
C ARG A 260 -21.99 7.71 16.78
N VAL A 261 -21.87 6.92 15.71
CA VAL A 261 -20.63 6.80 14.93
C VAL A 261 -20.47 7.96 13.95
N MET A 262 -19.21 8.27 13.65
CA MET A 262 -18.83 9.17 12.59
C MET A 262 -17.65 8.59 11.83
N ASN A 263 -17.58 8.87 10.52
CA ASN A 263 -16.36 8.67 9.75
C ASN A 263 -15.43 9.88 9.87
N MET A 264 -14.13 9.62 9.85
CA MET A 264 -13.08 10.62 9.82
C MET A 264 -11.99 10.22 8.84
N ASP A 265 -11.70 11.12 7.92
CA ASP A 265 -10.59 10.97 7.00
C ASP A 265 -9.33 11.58 7.61
N MET A 266 -8.27 10.77 7.67
CA MET A 266 -6.99 11.19 8.21
C MET A 266 -6.20 11.98 7.16
N SER A 267 -5.27 12.82 7.61
CA SER A 267 -4.29 13.49 6.76
C SER A 267 -2.88 13.28 7.31
N LEU A 268 -1.89 13.21 6.42
CA LEU A 268 -0.48 13.26 6.81
C LEU A 268 0.01 14.69 6.69
N ALA A 269 0.38 15.28 7.82
CA ALA A 269 1.08 16.56 7.87
C ALA A 269 2.59 16.31 7.90
N SER A 270 3.33 16.99 7.04
CA SER A 270 4.78 16.94 6.98
C SER A 270 5.36 18.35 6.98
N ALA A 271 6.54 18.50 7.58
CA ALA A 271 7.31 19.73 7.55
C ALA A 271 8.78 19.40 7.36
N ALA A 272 9.46 20.15 6.51
CA ALA A 272 10.89 20.01 6.28
C ALA A 272 11.58 21.37 6.30
N VAL A 273 12.80 21.37 6.83
CA VAL A 273 13.70 22.53 6.89
C VAL A 273 15.07 22.11 6.36
N GLN A 274 15.72 23.00 5.63
CA GLN A 274 17.11 22.82 5.25
C GLN A 274 18.00 23.34 6.39
N VAL A 275 18.78 22.46 7.00
CA VAL A 275 19.78 22.86 8.01
C VAL A 275 21.07 23.21 7.26
N PRO A 276 21.67 24.39 7.49
CA PRO A 276 22.98 24.72 6.93
C PRO A 276 24.02 23.68 7.39
N ASN A 277 24.83 23.17 6.46
CA ASN A 277 26.02 22.44 6.87
C ASN A 277 27.01 23.44 7.46
N GLU A 278 27.19 23.41 8.78
CA GLU A 278 28.35 24.03 9.42
C GLU A 278 29.60 23.35 8.86
N ARG A 279 30.42 24.13 8.15
CA ARG A 279 31.78 23.76 7.75
C ARG A 279 32.77 24.38 8.72
#